data_AF-A0A936N1E7-F1
#
_entry.id   AF-A0A936N1E7-F1
#
_cell.length_a   1.000
_cell.length_b   1.000
_cell.length_c   1.000
_cell.angle_alpha   90.00
_cell.angle_beta   90.00
_cell.angle_gamma   90.00
#
_symmetry.space_group_name_H-M   'P 1'
#
loop_
_entity.id
_entity.type
_entity.pdbx_description
1 polymer ?
#
loop_
_entity_poly.entity_id
_entity_poly.type
_entity_poly.pdbx_seq_one_letter_code
_entity_poly.pdbx_strand_id
1 'polypeptide(L)' 'MTLPRFAAVLALIVLPLAGGLLAQPPVGGPPPCWPPPCIPIDGGIGLLMAAGAIIGGRSAISLRRARHSK' A
#
# COMPACT_ATOMS: atom_id res chain seq x y z
N MET A 1 13.56 12.47 -14.55
CA MET A 1 12.52 11.41 -14.70
C MET A 1 11.59 11.87 -15.81
N THR A 2 11.43 11.07 -16.86
CA THR A 2 10.71 11.47 -18.08
C THR A 2 9.20 11.32 -17.88
N LEU A 3 8.40 12.22 -18.46
CA LEU A 3 6.93 12.20 -18.45
C LEU A 3 6.27 10.81 -18.62
N PRO A 4 6.72 9.92 -19.54
CA PRO A 4 6.15 8.58 -19.67
C PRO A 4 6.36 7.68 -18.45
N ARG A 5 7.46 7.88 -17.70
CA ARG A 5 7.73 7.10 -16.48
C ARG A 5 6.78 7.51 -15.35
N PHE A 6 6.46 8.79 -15.24
CA PHE A 6 5.47 9.27 -14.27
C PHE A 6 4.08 8.75 -14.61
N ALA A 7 3.67 8.79 -15.88
CA ALA A 7 2.40 8.24 -16.31
C ALA A 7 2.29 6.73 -16.03
N ALA A 8 3.35 5.96 -16.31
CA ALA A 8 3.37 4.52 -16.03
C ALA A 8 3.28 4.20 -14.53
N VAL A 9 4.00 4.94 -13.68
CA VAL A 9 3.93 4.77 -12.22
C VAL A 9 2.55 5.14 -11.69
N LEU A 10 1.96 6.24 -12.19
CA LEU A 10 0.62 6.66 -11.81
C LEU A 10 -0.43 5.60 -12.21
N ALA A 11 -0.34 5.08 -13.43
CA ALA A 11 -1.24 4.03 -13.92
C ALA A 11 -1.15 2.76 -13.08
N LEU A 12 0.05 2.33 -12.68
CA LEU A 12 0.26 1.17 -11.80
C LEU A 12 -0.36 1.34 -10.42
N ILE A 13 -0.50 2.57 -9.92
CA ILE A 13 -1.12 2.85 -8.62
C ILE A 13 -2.64 3.00 -8.75
N VAL A 14 -3.13 3.71 -9.78
CA VAL A 14 -4.54 4.07 -9.93
C VAL A 14 -5.38 2.90 -10.45
N LEU A 15 -4.85 2.09 -11.37
CA LEU A 15 -5.59 0.99 -11.99
C LEU A 15 -6.10 -0.08 -10.99
N PRO A 16 -5.29 -0.59 -10.04
CA PRO A 16 -5.80 -1.54 -9.04
C PRO A 16 -6.78 -0.90 -8.06
N LEU A 17 -6.60 0.39 -7.76
CA LEU A 17 -7.49 1.13 -6.84
C LEU A 17 -8.89 1.31 -7.45
N ALA A 18 -8.95 1.63 -8.74
CA ALA A 18 -10.20 1.70 -9.49
C ALA A 18 -10.89 0.31 -9.51
N GLY A 19 -10.15 -0.76 -9.81
CA GLY A 19 -10.69 -2.12 -9.79
C GLY A 19 -11.31 -2.52 -8.45
N GLY A 20 -10.67 -2.16 -7.33
CA GLY A 20 -11.20 -2.43 -5.99
C GLY A 20 -12.46 -1.65 -5.64
N LEU A 21 -12.60 -0.41 -6.15
CA LEU A 21 -13.78 0.43 -5.90
C LEU A 21 -15.01 -0.07 -6.66
N LEU A 22 -14.81 -0.63 -7.86
CA LEU A 22 -15.88 -1.19 -8.69
C LEU A 22 -16.26 -2.63 -8.30
N ALA A 23 -15.43 -3.30 -7.50
CA ALA A 23 -15.65 -4.68 -7.05
C ALA A 23 -16.35 -4.78 -5.68
N GLN A 24 -16.92 -3.69 -5.16
CA GLN A 24 -17.63 -3.74 -3.89
C GLN A 24 -18.86 -4.65 -4.00
N PRO A 25 -19.02 -5.65 -3.12
CA PRO A 25 -20.22 -6.46 -3.10
C PRO A 25 -21.46 -5.57 -2.88
N PRO A 26 -22.65 -5.99 -3.36
CA PRO A 26 -23.91 -5.34 -2.97
C PRO A 26 -23.95 -5.20 -1.45
N VAL A 27 -24.51 -4.09 -0.95
CA VAL A 27 -24.61 -3.78 0.49
C VAL A 27 -25.32 -4.90 1.28
N GLY A 28 -24.56 -5.93 1.60
CA GLY A 28 -24.88 -7.01 2.53
C GLY A 28 -24.08 -6.77 3.79
N GLY A 29 -24.69 -7.05 4.94
CA GLY A 29 -24.12 -6.81 6.27
C GLY A 29 -22.71 -7.39 6.47
N PRO A 30 -22.09 -7.10 7.62
CA PRO A 30 -20.70 -7.47 7.89
C PRO A 30 -20.45 -8.94 7.51
N PRO A 31 -19.38 -9.22 6.74
CA PRO A 31 -19.11 -10.58 6.26
C PRO A 31 -19.12 -11.53 7.47
N PRO A 32 -19.83 -12.67 7.39
CA PRO A 32 -19.90 -13.60 8.49
C PRO A 32 -18.47 -13.99 8.86
N CYS A 33 -18.09 -13.74 10.12
CA CYS A 33 -16.83 -14.18 10.67
C CYS A 33 -16.80 -15.73 10.65
N TRP A 34 -16.23 -16.30 9.59
CA TRP A 34 -15.96 -17.73 9.52
C TRP A 34 -14.94 -18.07 10.63
N PRO A 35 -15.07 -19.23 11.31
CA PRO A 35 -15.22 -19.40 12.76
C PRO A 35 -13.97 -18.97 13.61
N PRO A 36 -14.08 -18.86 14.95
CA PRO A 36 -13.18 -18.05 15.79
C PRO A 36 -11.73 -18.56 15.96
N PRO A 37 -10.78 -17.69 16.38
CA PRO A 37 -10.97 -16.33 16.89
C PRO A 37 -10.83 -15.26 15.79
N CYS A 38 -11.67 -14.23 15.87
CA CYS A 38 -11.64 -13.09 14.97
C CYS A 38 -10.24 -12.45 14.98
N ILE A 39 -9.44 -12.75 13.95
CA ILE A 39 -8.18 -12.05 13.69
C ILE A 39 -8.54 -10.56 13.51
N PRO A 40 -7.76 -9.61 14.05
CA PRO A 40 -7.99 -8.19 13.82
C PRO A 40 -8.22 -7.95 12.34
N ILE A 41 -9.16 -7.07 11.97
CA ILE A 41 -9.67 -6.84 10.61
C ILE A 41 -8.56 -6.83 9.53
N ASP A 42 -7.37 -6.32 9.87
CA ASP A 42 -6.22 -6.20 8.98
C ASP A 42 -5.13 -7.28 9.16
N GLY A 43 -5.28 -8.28 10.03
CA GLY A 43 -4.29 -9.38 10.20
C GLY A 43 -2.86 -8.93 10.56
N GLY A 44 -2.69 -7.71 11.07
CA GLY A 44 -1.37 -7.10 11.29
C GLY A 44 -0.75 -6.45 10.05
N ILE A 45 -1.46 -6.38 8.92
CA ILE A 45 -1.03 -5.71 7.68
C ILE A 45 -0.68 -4.24 7.93
N GLY A 46 -1.46 -3.54 8.76
CA GLY A 46 -1.16 -2.16 9.14
C GLY A 46 0.21 -2.02 9.83
N LEU A 47 0.56 -2.99 10.68
CA LEU A 47 1.86 -3.03 11.35
C LEU A 47 2.99 -3.30 10.35
N LEU A 48 2.78 -4.23 9.41
CA LEU A 48 3.74 -4.51 8.33
C LEU A 48 3.94 -3.30 7.40
N MET A 49 2.86 -2.61 7.04
CA MET A 49 2.91 -1.37 6.25
C MET A 49 3.70 -0.27 6.96
N ALA A 50 3.41 -0.04 8.25
CA ALA A 50 4.14 0.94 9.05
C ALA A 50 5.63 0.59 9.16
N ALA A 51 5.97 -0.68 9.44
CA ALA A 51 7.34 -1.15 9.51
C ALA A 51 8.08 -0.95 8.18
N GLY A 52 7.45 -1.31 7.06
CA GLY A 52 7.98 -1.13 5.71
C GLY A 52 8.23 0.35 5.39
N ALA A 53 7.29 1.23 5.73
CA ALA A 53 7.44 2.68 5.53
C ALA A 53 8.60 3.26 6.34
N ILE A 54 8.78 2.84 7.59
CA ILE A 54 9.89 3.30 8.43
C ILE A 54 11.24 2.81 7.86
N ILE A 55 11.37 1.52 7.58
CA ILE A 55 12.62 0.93 7.08
C ILE A 55 12.98 1.49 5.69
N GLY A 56 12.00 1.55 4.78
CA GLY A 56 12.16 2.09 3.43
C GLY A 56 12.47 3.58 3.44
N GLY A 57 11.77 4.36 4.28
CA GLY A 57 11.98 5.80 4.43
C GLY A 57 13.38 6.15 4.93
N ARG A 58 13.88 5.45 5.97
CA ARG A 58 15.25 5.63 6.48
C ARG A 58 16.29 5.36 5.40
N SER A 59 16.12 4.29 4.63
CA SER A 59 17.02 3.91 3.53
C SER A 59 17.02 4.94 2.42
N ALA A 60 15.84 5.43 2.01
CA ALA A 60 15.71 6.45 0.98
C ALA A 60 16.38 7.78 1.36
N ILE A 61 16.27 8.20 2.62
CA ILE A 61 16.94 9.42 3.13
C ILE A 61 18.45 9.21 3.15
N SER A 62 18.94 8.06 3.63
CA SER A 62 20.37 7.73 3.64
C SER A 62 20.99 7.81 2.24
N LEU A 63 20.34 7.19 1.25
CA LEU A 63 20.79 7.22 -0.15
C LEU A 63 20.79 8.64 -0.73
N ARG A 64 19.79 9.47 -0.39
CA ARG A 64 19.74 10.88 -0.81
C ARG A 64 20.90 11.69 -0.22
N ARG A 65 21.22 11.49 1.06
CA ARG A 65 22.33 12.17 1.73
C ARG A 65 23.68 11.73 1.16
N ALA A 66 23.88 10.43 0.94
CA ALA A 66 25.09 9.89 0.33
C ALA A 66 25.35 10.46 -1.08
N ARG A 67 24.27 10.73 -1.85
CA ARG A 67 24.36 11.33 -3.18
C ARG A 67 24.66 12.84 -3.18
N HIS A 68 24.41 13.53 -2.06
CA HIS A 68 24.59 14.99 -1.94
C HIS A 68 25.92 15.38 -1.27
N SER A 69 26.64 14.39 -0.74
CA SER A 69 27.98 14.55 -0.16
C SER A 69 29.10 14.26 -1.17
N LYS A 70 28.75 14.08 -2.44
CA LYS A 70 29.64 13.85 -3.58
C LYS A 70 29.37 14.92 -4.61
#